data_AF-A0AA94XW39-F1
#
_entry.id   AF-A0AA94XW39-F1
#
_cell.length_a   1.000
_cell.length_b   1.000
_cell.length_c   1.000
_cell.angle_alpha   90.00
_cell.angle_beta   90.00
_cell.angle_gamma   90.00
#
_symmetry.space_group_name_H-M   'P 1'
#
loop_
_entity.id
_entity.type
_entity.pdbx_description
1 polymer ?
#
loop_
_entity_poly.entity_id
_entity_poly.type
_entity_poly.pdbx_seq_one_letter_code
_entity_poly.pdbx_strand_id
1 'polypeptide(L)'
;MSTSLYYTATRATALSEDEHQQLMALARSHNDAFEFDGETLYFYPAQRDNEVLNGSTKICPDPVEMAPSLLHWLAALTALRQALPEAQWDVSLDEIDVPWDEHLGYHLPGLEDLAAMHEGY
;
A
#
# COMPACT_ATOMS: atom_id res chain seq x y z
N MET A 1 10.05 14.46 10.64
CA MET A 1 8.91 14.48 9.70
C MET A 1 8.54 13.04 9.46
N SER A 2 7.27 12.67 9.61
CA SER A 2 6.83 11.28 9.47
C SER A 2 6.27 11.11 8.07
N THR A 3 6.84 10.18 7.31
CA THR A 3 6.38 9.87 5.96
C THR A 3 5.17 8.94 6.05
N SER A 4 4.12 9.22 5.30
CA SER A 4 2.89 8.41 5.28
C SER A 4 2.59 7.97 3.86
N LEU A 5 2.18 6.71 3.71
CA LEU A 5 1.73 6.15 2.44
C LEU A 5 0.21 6.26 2.40
N TYR A 6 -0.30 6.96 1.40
CA TYR A 6 -1.71 7.16 1.12
C TYR A 6 -2.10 6.29 -0.07
N TYR A 7 -3.28 5.69 0.00
CA TYR A 7 -3.80 4.86 -1.07
C TYR A 7 -5.31 5.02 -1.17
N THR A 8 -5.77 5.28 -2.38
CA THR A 8 -7.19 5.44 -2.69
C THR A 8 -7.51 4.63 -3.93
N ALA A 9 -8.61 3.88 -3.89
CA ALA A 9 -9.19 3.26 -5.06
C ALA A 9 -10.57 3.86 -5.33
N THR A 10 -10.79 4.28 -6.57
CA THR A 10 -12.05 4.85 -7.03
C THR A 10 -12.63 4.04 -8.17
N ARG A 11 -13.94 3.82 -8.14
CA ARG A 11 -14.67 3.07 -9.16
C ARG A 11 -16.11 3.57 -9.23
N ALA A 12 -16.75 3.46 -10.40
CA ALA A 12 -18.16 3.79 -10.57
C ALA A 12 -19.12 2.77 -9.93
N THR A 13 -18.65 1.55 -9.68
CA THR A 13 -19.43 0.47 -9.08
C THR A 13 -18.94 0.23 -7.66
N ALA A 14 -19.87 0.07 -6.72
CA ALA A 14 -19.55 -0.33 -5.36
C ALA A 14 -18.86 -1.71 -5.32
N LEU A 15 -18.03 -1.93 -4.29
CA LEU A 15 -17.44 -3.25 -4.05
C LEU A 15 -18.55 -4.28 -3.81
N SER A 16 -18.41 -5.43 -4.46
CA SER A 16 -19.21 -6.60 -4.09
C SER A 16 -18.74 -7.12 -2.74
N GLU A 17 -19.59 -7.88 -2.06
CA GLU A 17 -19.26 -8.44 -0.74
C GLU A 17 -18.04 -9.37 -0.82
N ASP A 18 -17.92 -10.15 -1.91
CA ASP A 18 -16.77 -11.02 -2.19
C ASP A 18 -15.46 -10.23 -2.37
N GLU A 19 -15.49 -9.19 -3.21
CA GLU A 19 -14.35 -8.28 -3.43
C GLU A 19 -13.91 -7.62 -2.11
N HIS A 20 -14.87 -7.13 -1.34
CA HIS A 20 -14.58 -6.51 -0.05
C HIS A 20 -13.96 -7.54 0.92
N GLN A 21 -14.50 -8.75 1.00
CA GLN A 21 -13.93 -9.81 1.83
C GLN A 21 -12.51 -10.21 1.38
N GLN A 22 -12.28 -10.31 0.07
CA GLN A 22 -10.96 -10.61 -0.49
C GLN A 22 -9.94 -9.51 -0.17
N LEU A 23 -10.29 -8.24 -0.36
CA LEU A 23 -9.42 -7.10 -0.05
C LEU A 23 -9.08 -7.05 1.45
N MET A 24 -10.08 -7.22 2.32
CA MET A 24 -9.85 -7.25 3.77
C MET A 24 -9.00 -8.45 4.20
N ALA A 25 -9.16 -9.61 3.56
CA ALA A 25 -8.34 -10.79 3.82
C ALA A 25 -6.88 -10.58 3.40
N LEU A 26 -6.65 -9.99 2.21
CA LEU A 26 -5.31 -9.64 1.73
C LEU A 26 -4.63 -8.65 2.67
N ALA A 27 -5.29 -7.54 3.00
CA ALA A 27 -4.75 -6.54 3.90
C ALA A 27 -4.43 -7.14 5.27
N ARG A 28 -5.31 -7.98 5.81
CA ARG A 28 -5.05 -8.69 7.07
C ARG A 28 -3.85 -9.61 6.98
N SER A 29 -3.69 -10.36 5.88
CA SER A 29 -2.55 -11.25 5.69
C SER A 29 -1.23 -10.49 5.64
N HIS A 30 -1.19 -9.33 4.97
CA HIS A 30 -0.01 -8.48 4.94
C HIS A 30 0.25 -7.81 6.30
N ASN A 31 -0.80 -7.39 7.02
CA ASN A 31 -0.65 -6.83 8.36
C ASN A 31 -0.10 -7.86 9.36
N ASP A 32 -0.52 -9.13 9.27
CA ASP A 32 -0.02 -10.21 10.12
C ASP A 32 1.42 -10.61 9.79
N ALA A 33 1.80 -10.51 8.51
CA ALA A 33 3.16 -10.77 8.04
C ALA A 33 4.12 -9.60 8.26
N PHE A 34 3.64 -8.43 8.71
CA PHE A 34 4.48 -7.27 8.97
C PHE A 34 5.27 -7.47 10.27
N GLU A 35 6.59 -7.56 10.15
CA GLU A 35 7.48 -7.93 11.26
C GLU A 35 7.91 -6.75 12.16
N PHE A 36 7.70 -5.52 11.71
CA PHE A 36 8.14 -4.32 12.43
C PHE A 36 7.04 -3.76 13.34
N ASP A 37 7.46 -3.07 14.41
CA ASP A 37 6.55 -2.40 15.33
C ASP A 37 6.15 -1.03 14.73
N GLY A 38 5.19 -1.07 13.81
CA GLY A 38 4.76 0.09 13.01
C GLY A 38 3.25 0.15 12.78
N GLU A 39 2.81 1.21 12.10
CA GLU A 39 1.42 1.30 11.67
C GLU A 39 1.19 0.31 10.52
N THR A 40 0.02 -0.34 10.52
CA THR A 40 -0.35 -1.33 9.51
C THR A 40 -1.28 -0.71 8.47
N LEU A 41 -1.67 -1.44 7.43
CA LEU A 41 -2.69 -0.95 6.51
C LEU A 41 -4.01 -0.71 7.25
N TYR A 42 -4.50 0.51 7.14
CA TYR A 42 -5.73 0.95 7.75
C TYR A 42 -6.62 1.65 6.73
N PHE A 43 -7.85 1.16 6.59
CA PHE A 43 -8.84 1.73 5.68
C PHE A 43 -9.83 2.62 6.42
N TYR A 44 -10.08 3.79 5.88
CA TYR A 44 -11.12 4.70 6.30
C TYR A 44 -12.46 4.33 5.67
N PRO A 45 -13.59 4.69 6.30
CA PRO A 45 -14.88 4.65 5.62
C PRO A 45 -14.84 5.55 4.38
N ALA A 46 -15.45 5.08 3.29
CA ALA A 46 -15.54 5.82 2.04
C ALA A 46 -16.07 7.24 2.28
N GLN A 47 -15.31 8.25 1.86
CA GLN A 47 -15.67 9.65 2.04
C GLN A 47 -16.37 10.26 0.82
N ARG A 48 -16.29 9.58 -0.34
CA ARG A 48 -16.90 10.02 -1.62
C ARG A 48 -17.69 8.89 -2.25
N ASP A 49 -18.75 9.21 -2.99
CA ASP A 49 -19.63 8.22 -3.64
C ASP A 49 -18.93 7.26 -4.61
N ASN A 50 -17.79 7.67 -5.18
CA ASN A 50 -16.98 6.86 -6.10
C ASN A 50 -15.73 6.25 -5.46
N GLU A 51 -15.51 6.51 -4.16
CA GLU A 51 -14.39 5.96 -3.42
C GLU A 51 -14.78 4.60 -2.87
N VAL A 52 -14.13 3.56 -3.38
CA VAL A 52 -14.40 2.18 -2.95
C VAL A 52 -13.47 1.74 -1.83
N LEU A 53 -12.27 2.33 -1.76
CA LEU A 53 -11.29 2.07 -0.73
C LEU A 53 -10.42 3.31 -0.55
N ASN A 54 -10.10 3.64 0.69
CA ASN A 54 -9.25 4.76 1.05
C ASN A 54 -8.56 4.43 2.36
N GLY A 55 -7.29 4.74 2.48
CA GLY A 55 -6.52 4.48 3.66
C GLY A 55 -5.20 5.20 3.67
N SER A 56 -4.56 5.15 4.83
CA SER A 56 -3.17 5.57 4.95
C SER A 56 -2.46 4.73 5.98
N THR A 57 -1.15 4.63 5.83
CA THR A 57 -0.28 3.98 6.80
C THR A 57 0.98 4.80 7.00
N LYS A 58 1.33 5.08 8.26
CA LYS A 58 2.57 5.76 8.61
C LYS A 58 3.75 4.80 8.51
N ILE A 59 4.77 5.28 7.83
CA ILE A 59 6.02 4.54 7.68
C ILE A 59 6.94 4.92 8.85
N CYS A 60 7.57 3.91 9.43
CA CYS A 60 8.60 4.11 10.44
C CYS A 60 9.69 5.05 9.88
N PRO A 61 10.04 6.14 10.60
CA PRO A 61 11.10 7.05 10.16
C PRO A 61 12.50 6.47 10.36
N ASP A 62 12.61 5.28 10.98
CA ASP A 62 13.88 4.59 11.14
C ASP A 62 14.38 4.12 9.78
N PRO A 63 15.59 4.53 9.33
CA PRO A 63 16.07 4.24 7.99
C PRO A 63 16.28 2.73 7.74
N VAL A 64 16.49 1.93 8.79
CA VAL A 64 16.68 0.47 8.68
C VAL A 64 15.34 -0.21 8.39
N GLU A 65 14.26 0.27 9.00
CA GLU A 65 12.92 -0.32 8.84
C GLU A 65 12.12 0.33 7.70
N MET A 66 12.45 1.56 7.32
CA MET A 66 11.70 2.35 6.34
C MET A 66 11.65 1.66 4.97
N ALA A 67 12.80 1.22 4.45
CA ALA A 67 12.87 0.57 3.15
C ALA A 67 12.11 -0.78 3.10
N PRO A 68 12.35 -1.74 4.00
CA PRO A 68 11.61 -3.00 4.00
C PRO A 68 10.12 -2.79 4.30
N SER A 69 9.76 -1.82 5.15
CA SER A 69 8.35 -1.50 5.40
C SER A 69 7.65 -0.97 4.15
N LEU A 70 8.29 -0.05 3.42
CA LEU A 70 7.75 0.45 2.16
C LEU A 70 7.60 -0.67 1.15
N LEU A 71 8.61 -1.52 0.95
CA LEU A 71 8.53 -2.65 0.03
C LEU A 71 7.38 -3.59 0.38
N HIS A 72 7.20 -3.88 1.67
CA HIS A 72 6.10 -4.71 2.16
C HIS A 72 4.73 -4.10 1.85
N TRP A 73 4.54 -2.81 2.13
CA TRP A 73 3.28 -2.14 1.87
C TRP A 73 3.01 -1.92 0.38
N LEU A 74 4.02 -1.63 -0.43
CA LEU A 74 3.86 -1.53 -1.89
C LEU A 74 3.50 -2.89 -2.51
N ALA A 75 4.07 -3.99 -2.00
CA ALA A 75 3.67 -5.35 -2.39
C ALA A 75 2.22 -5.65 -2.00
N ALA A 76 1.80 -5.25 -0.80
CA ALA A 76 0.42 -5.38 -0.35
C ALA A 76 -0.56 -4.60 -1.24
N LEU A 77 -0.25 -3.33 -1.54
CA LEU A 77 -1.04 -2.48 -2.44
C LEU A 77 -1.09 -3.04 -3.87
N THR A 78 -0.01 -3.69 -4.31
CA THR A 78 0.04 -4.37 -5.61
C THR A 78 -0.94 -5.53 -5.64
N ALA A 79 -0.95 -6.38 -4.61
CA ALA A 79 -1.91 -7.49 -4.51
C ALA A 79 -3.37 -6.99 -4.44
N LEU A 80 -3.62 -5.91 -3.68
CA LEU A 80 -4.95 -5.30 -3.58
C LEU A 80 -5.42 -4.73 -4.94
N ARG A 81 -4.53 -4.04 -5.67
CA ARG A 81 -4.84 -3.54 -7.02
C ARG A 81 -5.08 -4.65 -8.02
N GLN A 82 -4.33 -5.74 -7.95
CA GLN A 82 -4.54 -6.91 -8.81
C GLN A 82 -5.87 -7.63 -8.52
N ALA A 83 -6.33 -7.61 -7.27
CA ALA A 83 -7.66 -8.10 -6.91
C ALA A 83 -8.77 -7.20 -7.46
N LEU A 84 -8.52 -5.88 -7.56
CA LEU A 84 -9.49 -4.89 -8.05
C LEU A 84 -9.00 -4.14 -9.31
N PRO A 85 -8.82 -4.83 -10.46
CA PRO A 85 -8.23 -4.25 -11.66
C PRO A 85 -9.14 -3.22 -12.35
N GLU A 86 -10.44 -3.26 -12.07
CA GLU A 86 -11.43 -2.33 -12.62
C GLU A 86 -11.46 -0.98 -11.89
N ALA A 87 -10.78 -0.85 -10.76
CA ALA A 87 -10.69 0.41 -10.03
C ALA A 87 -9.48 1.24 -10.45
N GLN A 88 -9.63 2.55 -10.36
CA GLN A 88 -8.53 3.49 -10.52
C GLN A 88 -7.87 3.68 -9.16
N TRP A 89 -6.61 3.28 -9.07
CA TRP A 89 -5.84 3.41 -7.85
C TRP A 89 -4.88 4.59 -7.93
N ASP A 90 -4.86 5.37 -6.85
CA ASP A 90 -3.96 6.48 -6.59
C ASP A 90 -3.16 6.11 -5.33
N VAL A 91 -1.83 6.08 -5.44
CA VAL A 91 -0.94 5.73 -4.34
C VAL A 91 0.14 6.79 -4.27
N SER A 92 0.26 7.44 -3.12
CA SER A 92 1.23 8.50 -2.91
C SER A 92 1.94 8.33 -1.57
N LEU A 93 3.25 8.54 -1.58
CA LEU A 93 4.08 8.62 -0.39
C LEU A 93 4.25 10.09 -0.04
N ASP A 94 3.49 10.56 0.95
CA ASP A 94 3.41 11.98 1.30
C ASP A 94 3.00 12.82 0.07
N GLU A 95 3.85 13.73 -0.41
CA GLU A 95 3.59 14.52 -1.63
C GLU A 95 4.08 13.84 -2.93
N ILE A 96 4.64 12.63 -2.86
CA ILE A 96 5.26 11.93 -3.98
C ILE A 96 4.33 10.86 -4.53
N ASP A 97 3.94 10.97 -5.80
CA ASP A 97 3.17 9.92 -6.49
C ASP A 97 4.00 8.65 -6.68
N VAL A 98 3.41 7.48 -6.40
CA VAL A 98 4.04 6.17 -6.60
C VAL A 98 3.51 5.57 -7.91
N PRO A 99 4.34 5.49 -8.96
CA PRO A 99 3.87 5.00 -10.25
C PRO A 99 3.53 3.52 -10.18
N TRP A 100 2.50 3.14 -10.92
CA TRP A 100 2.15 1.74 -11.17
C TRP A 100 2.87 1.20 -12.40
N ASP A 101 3.51 0.05 -12.27
CA ASP A 101 4.03 -0.75 -13.38
C ASP A 101 3.23 -2.03 -13.56
N GLU A 102 2.91 -2.39 -14.80
CA GLU A 102 2.09 -3.59 -15.08
C GLU A 102 2.82 -4.92 -14.79
N HIS A 103 4.15 -4.93 -14.79
CA HIS A 103 4.96 -6.12 -14.53
C HIS A 103 5.44 -6.18 -13.07
N LEU A 104 5.83 -5.04 -12.50
CA LEU A 104 6.45 -4.95 -11.17
C LEU A 104 5.46 -4.52 -10.07
N GLY A 105 4.35 -3.90 -10.44
CA GLY A 105 3.41 -3.29 -9.51
C GLY A 105 3.85 -1.91 -9.03
N TYR A 106 3.46 -1.54 -7.82
CA TYR A 106 3.93 -0.29 -7.21
C TYR A 106 5.38 -0.44 -6.79
N HIS A 107 6.23 0.44 -7.30
CA HIS A 107 7.64 0.45 -6.98
C HIS A 107 8.17 1.88 -6.93
N LEU A 108 9.17 2.12 -6.08
CA LEU A 108 9.85 3.40 -5.97
C LEU A 108 11.30 3.25 -6.46
N PRO A 109 11.72 4.03 -7.48
CA PRO A 109 13.09 3.95 -7.96
C PRO A 109 14.08 4.35 -6.85
N GLY A 110 15.06 3.49 -6.58
CA GLY A 110 16.07 3.69 -5.53
C GLY A 110 15.71 3.11 -4.16
N LEU A 111 14.47 2.66 -3.93
CA LEU A 111 14.07 1.97 -2.70
C LEU A 111 14.71 0.59 -2.59
N GLU A 112 14.80 -0.11 -3.71
CA GLU A 112 15.40 -1.45 -3.82
C GLU A 112 16.89 -1.44 -3.50
N ASP A 113 17.60 -0.39 -3.98
CA ASP A 113 19.01 -0.17 -3.69
C ASP A 113 19.20 0.05 -2.19
N LEU A 114 18.41 0.94 -1.58
CA LEU A 114 18.42 1.21 -0.13
C LEU A 114 18.16 -0.05 0.72
N ALA A 115 17.18 -0.88 0.34
CA ALA A 115 16.93 -2.14 1.02
C ALA A 115 18.13 -3.10 0.90
N ALA A 116 18.70 -3.23 -0.31
CA ALA A 116 19.84 -4.09 -0.56
C ALA A 116 21.14 -3.63 0.14
N MET A 117 21.34 -2.33 0.36
CA MET A 117 22.50 -1.82 1.12
C MET A 117 22.45 -2.24 2.60
N HIS A 118 21.25 -2.44 3.15
CA HIS A 118 21.05 -2.72 4.57
C HIS A 118 21.05 -4.21 4.91
N GLU A 119 20.84 -5.12 3.94
CA GLU A 119 20.98 -6.58 4.15
C GLU A 119 22.45 -7.05 4.25
N GLY A 120 23.42 -6.13 4.10
CA GLY A 120 24.85 -6.42 4.03
C GLY A 120 25.67 -6.13 5.30
N TYR A 121 25.06 -5.89 6.46
CA TYR A 121 25.79 -5.55 7.70
C TYR A 121 25.59 -6.54 8.86
#